data_AF-A0A0B7BUJ0-F1
#
_entry.id   AF-A0A0B7BUJ0-F1
#
_cell.length_a   1.000
_cell.length_b   1.000
_cell.length_c   1.000
_cell.angle_alpha   90.00
_cell.angle_beta   90.00
_cell.angle_gamma   90.00
#
_symmetry.space_group_name_H-M   'P 1'
#
loop_
_entity.id
_entity.type
_entity.pdbx_description
1 polymer ?
#
loop_
_entity_poly.entity_id
_entity_poly.type
_entity_poly.pdbx_seq_one_letter_code
_entity_poly.pdbx_strand_id
1 'polypeptide(L)'
;MNASLETTLLDIYTSLTQSTLQALEEQQNQSSEIQSLALVIHNLISSFDINVILQWIPGHTNIPGNDKADHLAKQGSSKPQIDKPVSIQSIKQILKNNSREDWLNRWAMGTTGRDMYAEMNRPNPKDNINLLQRKDQSTIFQLRTGHVGLNYHLHRINPTHLPHCRKCSHSCETVQHILLECPGLHKARQELLPPHPSVHNTLYHSYK
;
A
#
# COMPACT_ATOMS: atom_id res chain seq x y z
N MET A 1 -60.84 30.44 -9.16
CA MET A 1 -60.33 29.14 -8.68
C MET A 1 -58.86 29.09 -9.03
N ASN A 2 -58.00 29.52 -8.10
CA ASN A 2 -56.55 29.41 -8.26
C ASN A 2 -56.16 28.02 -7.79
N ALA A 3 -55.81 27.14 -8.72
CA ALA A 3 -55.11 25.91 -8.37
C ALA A 3 -53.73 26.33 -7.86
N SER A 4 -53.48 26.19 -6.55
CA SER A 4 -52.14 26.22 -6.02
C SER A 4 -51.35 25.13 -6.73
N LEU A 5 -50.35 25.53 -7.51
CA LEU A 5 -49.34 24.61 -8.02
C LEU A 5 -48.60 24.08 -6.80
N GLU A 6 -48.90 22.84 -6.39
CA GLU A 6 -48.11 22.16 -5.37
C GLU A 6 -46.73 21.85 -5.99
N THR A 7 -45.76 22.71 -5.71
CA THR A 7 -44.36 22.48 -6.03
C THR A 7 -43.96 21.11 -5.46
N THR A 8 -43.57 20.19 -6.34
CA THR A 8 -43.15 18.85 -5.91
C THR A 8 -41.75 18.95 -5.29
N LEU A 9 -41.60 18.44 -4.07
CA LEU A 9 -40.30 18.34 -3.40
C LEU A 9 -39.57 17.07 -3.85
N LEU A 10 -38.33 17.22 -4.32
CA LEU A 10 -37.46 16.12 -4.71
C LEU A 10 -36.22 16.08 -3.81
N ASP A 11 -36.18 15.11 -2.89
CA ASP A 11 -35.04 14.87 -2.01
C ASP A 11 -34.04 13.90 -2.67
N ILE A 12 -32.83 14.39 -2.92
CA ILE A 12 -31.73 13.59 -3.49
C ILE A 12 -30.69 13.35 -2.40
N TYR A 13 -30.63 12.11 -1.92
CA TYR A 13 -29.61 11.64 -0.99
C TYR A 13 -28.43 11.10 -1.77
N THR A 14 -27.22 11.55 -1.43
CA THR A 14 -26.04 11.22 -2.19
C THR A 14 -24.80 11.00 -1.33
N SER A 15 -23.98 10.04 -1.76
CA SER A 15 -22.63 9.78 -1.24
C SER A 15 -21.55 10.63 -1.91
N LEU A 16 -21.94 11.64 -2.71
CA LEU A 16 -21.01 12.65 -3.22
C LEU A 16 -20.13 13.15 -2.06
N THR A 17 -18.84 13.36 -2.33
CA THR A 17 -17.94 13.84 -1.30
C THR A 17 -18.44 15.18 -0.76
N GLN A 18 -18.25 15.44 0.54
CA GLN A 18 -18.57 16.74 1.14
C GLN A 18 -18.01 17.92 0.32
N SER A 19 -16.82 17.72 -0.26
CA SER A 19 -16.18 18.69 -1.16
C SER A 19 -16.97 19.00 -2.44
N THR A 20 -17.77 18.07 -2.95
CA THR A 20 -18.60 18.29 -4.15
C THR A 20 -19.82 19.14 -3.82
N LEU A 21 -20.47 18.89 -2.67
CA LEU A 21 -21.60 19.70 -2.22
C LEU A 21 -21.17 21.12 -1.87
N GLN A 22 -20.03 21.26 -1.17
CA GLN A 22 -19.45 22.55 -0.87
C GLN A 22 -19.09 23.33 -2.16
N ALA A 23 -18.55 22.67 -3.18
CA ALA A 23 -18.26 23.32 -4.45
C ALA A 23 -19.51 23.77 -5.23
N LEU A 24 -20.62 23.03 -5.12
CA LEU A 24 -21.92 23.42 -5.68
C LEU A 24 -22.53 24.61 -4.93
N GLU A 25 -22.40 24.65 -3.61
CA GLU A 25 -22.90 25.73 -2.75
C GLU A 25 -22.11 27.03 -2.95
N GLU A 26 -20.78 26.95 -2.98
CA GLU A 26 -19.89 28.10 -3.10
C GLU A 26 -19.78 28.65 -4.54
N GLN A 27 -20.41 27.98 -5.53
CA GLN A 27 -20.30 28.28 -6.97
C GLN A 27 -18.85 28.45 -7.47
N GLN A 28 -17.90 27.77 -6.83
CA GLN A 28 -16.49 27.91 -7.19
C GLN A 28 -16.14 27.00 -8.37
N ASN A 29 -15.69 27.64 -9.46
CA ASN A 29 -15.20 27.01 -10.69
C ASN A 29 -13.95 26.17 -10.44
N GLN A 30 -14.09 24.85 -10.24
CA GLN A 30 -12.93 23.97 -10.06
C GLN A 30 -12.94 22.71 -10.95
N SER A 31 -14.06 22.26 -11.54
CA SER A 31 -14.03 21.17 -12.54
C SER A 31 -15.18 21.21 -13.57
N SER A 32 -14.93 20.66 -14.77
CA SER A 32 -15.92 20.56 -15.85
C SER A 32 -17.13 19.68 -15.48
N GLU A 33 -16.90 18.72 -14.60
CA GLU A 33 -17.86 17.76 -14.10
C GLU A 33 -18.84 18.41 -13.12
N ILE A 34 -18.35 19.27 -12.22
CA ILE A 34 -19.20 20.02 -11.27
C ILE A 34 -20.06 21.04 -12.03
N GLN A 35 -19.49 21.72 -13.02
CA GLN A 35 -20.25 22.63 -13.89
C GLN A 35 -21.35 21.90 -14.67
N SER A 36 -21.04 20.72 -15.21
CA SER A 36 -22.02 19.88 -15.92
C SER A 36 -23.13 19.43 -14.98
N LEU A 37 -22.80 19.02 -13.76
CA LEU A 37 -23.77 18.62 -12.75
C LEU A 37 -24.68 19.79 -12.35
N ALA A 38 -24.10 20.98 -12.10
CA ALA A 38 -24.85 22.19 -11.78
C ALA A 38 -25.84 22.55 -12.90
N LEU A 39 -25.42 22.46 -14.17
CA LEU A 39 -26.27 22.72 -15.33
C LEU A 39 -27.44 21.73 -15.41
N VAL A 40 -27.18 20.43 -15.18
CA VAL A 40 -28.23 19.41 -15.17
C VAL A 40 -29.25 19.68 -14.06
N ILE A 41 -28.79 19.99 -12.85
CA ILE A 41 -29.66 20.34 -11.72
C ILE A 41 -30.50 21.57 -12.04
N HIS A 42 -29.87 22.63 -12.57
CA HIS A 42 -30.57 23.85 -12.96
C HIS A 42 -31.65 23.59 -14.01
N ASN A 43 -31.35 22.80 -15.04
CA ASN A 43 -32.31 22.44 -16.08
C ASN A 43 -33.47 21.63 -15.51
N LEU A 44 -33.21 20.75 -14.54
CA LEU A 44 -34.23 19.90 -13.93
C LEU A 44 -35.19 20.74 -13.06
N ILE A 45 -34.66 21.67 -12.26
CA ILE A 45 -35.45 22.65 -11.50
C ILE A 45 -36.31 23.50 -12.46
N SER A 46 -35.69 24.04 -13.51
CA SER A 46 -36.37 24.95 -14.46
C SER A 46 -37.45 24.26 -15.30
N SER A 47 -37.28 22.97 -15.61
CA SER A 47 -38.18 22.25 -16.52
C SER A 47 -39.43 21.69 -15.83
N PHE A 48 -39.35 21.43 -14.52
CA PHE A 48 -40.39 20.68 -13.80
C PHE A 48 -41.02 21.45 -12.63
N ASP A 49 -40.60 22.70 -12.38
CA ASP A 49 -41.06 23.51 -11.24
C ASP A 49 -41.02 22.73 -9.92
N ILE A 50 -39.83 22.17 -9.64
CA ILE A 50 -39.58 21.36 -8.44
C ILE A 50 -38.55 22.01 -7.54
N ASN A 51 -38.63 21.71 -6.24
CA ASN A 51 -37.62 22.07 -5.28
C ASN A 51 -36.68 20.88 -5.03
N VAL A 52 -35.38 21.07 -5.20
CA VAL A 52 -34.36 20.00 -5.08
C VAL A 52 -33.53 20.21 -3.82
N ILE A 53 -33.48 19.21 -2.95
CA ILE A 53 -32.61 19.18 -1.77
C ILE A 53 -31.50 18.15 -1.99
N LEU A 54 -30.25 18.58 -1.88
CA LEU A 54 -29.08 17.70 -1.90
C LEU A 54 -28.60 17.44 -0.48
N GLN A 55 -28.74 16.19 -0.01
CA GLN A 55 -28.32 15.80 1.33
C GLN A 55 -27.15 14.82 1.27
N TRP A 56 -26.05 15.18 1.94
CA TRP A 56 -24.94 14.26 2.17
C TRP A 56 -25.36 13.14 3.12
N ILE A 57 -25.00 11.90 2.77
CA ILE A 57 -25.12 10.75 3.67
C ILE A 57 -23.81 9.95 3.70
N PRO A 58 -23.47 9.34 4.85
CA PRO A 58 -22.26 8.53 4.96
C PRO A 58 -22.40 7.24 4.13
N GLY A 59 -21.44 6.98 3.25
CA GLY A 59 -21.38 5.73 2.48
C GLY A 59 -21.14 4.50 3.36
N HIS A 60 -21.60 3.33 2.90
CA HIS A 60 -21.39 2.02 3.55
C HIS A 60 -21.92 1.89 4.98
N THR A 61 -22.98 2.61 5.32
CA THR A 61 -23.61 2.60 6.65
C THR A 61 -24.91 1.78 6.71
N ASN A 62 -25.11 0.84 5.79
CA ASN A 62 -26.32 0.01 5.68
C ASN A 62 -27.61 0.83 5.42
N ILE A 63 -27.54 1.91 4.64
CA ILE A 63 -28.72 2.66 4.21
C ILE A 63 -29.25 1.99 2.93
N PRO A 64 -30.41 1.31 2.94
CA PRO A 64 -30.80 0.42 1.84
C PRO A 64 -30.88 1.10 0.47
N GLY A 65 -31.35 2.35 0.41
CA GLY A 65 -31.42 3.13 -0.82
C GLY A 65 -30.03 3.50 -1.37
N ASN A 66 -29.12 3.92 -0.49
CA ASN A 66 -27.74 4.24 -0.87
C ASN A 66 -26.99 2.98 -1.33
N ASP A 67 -27.09 1.89 -0.57
CA ASP A 67 -26.39 0.65 -0.90
C ASP A 67 -26.89 0.06 -2.23
N LYS A 68 -28.19 0.21 -2.51
CA LYS A 68 -28.76 -0.15 -3.82
C LYS A 68 -28.21 0.73 -4.94
N ALA A 69 -28.12 2.05 -4.72
CA ALA A 69 -27.54 2.97 -5.69
C ALA A 69 -26.06 2.67 -5.96
N ASP A 70 -25.25 2.49 -4.91
CA ASP A 70 -23.83 2.12 -4.99
C ASP A 70 -23.64 0.77 -5.70
N HIS A 71 -24.50 -0.22 -5.39
CA HIS A 71 -24.48 -1.52 -6.05
C HIS A 71 -24.75 -1.39 -7.55
N LEU A 72 -25.77 -0.63 -7.94
CA LEU A 72 -26.11 -0.39 -9.35
C LEU A 72 -25.01 0.40 -10.08
N ALA A 73 -24.41 1.40 -9.43
CA ALA A 73 -23.28 2.14 -9.98
C ALA A 73 -22.07 1.23 -10.24
N LYS A 74 -21.77 0.31 -9.31
CA LYS A 74 -20.69 -0.67 -9.44
C LYS A 74 -20.96 -1.71 -10.54
N GLN A 75 -22.22 -2.13 -10.70
CA GLN A 75 -22.60 -2.95 -11.86
C GLN A 75 -22.43 -2.18 -13.16
N GLY A 76 -22.80 -0.89 -13.18
CA GLY A 76 -22.65 0.01 -14.32
C GLY A 76 -21.18 0.19 -14.74
N SER A 77 -20.26 0.34 -13.78
CA SER A 77 -18.82 0.49 -14.08
C SER A 77 -18.18 -0.75 -14.67
N SER A 78 -18.82 -1.92 -14.54
CA SER A 78 -18.36 -3.18 -15.14
C SER A 78 -18.85 -3.38 -16.59
N LYS A 79 -19.75 -2.53 -17.09
CA LYS A 79 -20.24 -2.57 -18.47
C LYS A 79 -19.24 -1.88 -19.42
N PRO A 80 -19.28 -2.17 -20.74
CA PRO A 80 -18.47 -1.49 -21.73
C PRO A 80 -18.60 0.04 -21.58
N GLN A 81 -17.49 0.71 -21.32
CA GLN A 81 -17.42 2.16 -21.22
C GLN A 81 -16.94 2.72 -22.55
N ILE A 82 -17.46 3.89 -22.94
CA ILE A 82 -16.88 4.66 -24.04
C ILE A 82 -15.48 5.09 -23.60
N ASP A 83 -14.49 4.96 -24.48
CA ASP A 83 -13.13 5.44 -24.22
C ASP A 83 -13.15 6.94 -23.94
N LYS A 84 -13.10 7.28 -22.66
CA LYS A 84 -12.93 8.66 -22.20
C LYS A 84 -11.44 8.92 -22.00
N PRO A 85 -10.95 10.12 -22.39
CA PRO A 85 -9.60 10.53 -22.07
C PRO A 85 -9.37 10.42 -20.56
N VAL A 86 -8.41 9.58 -20.17
CA VAL A 86 -8.02 9.40 -18.77
C VAL A 86 -6.92 10.40 -18.45
N SER A 87 -6.94 10.99 -17.25
CA SER A 87 -5.86 11.88 -16.84
C SER A 87 -4.51 11.14 -16.81
N ILE A 88 -3.43 11.85 -17.17
CA ILE A 88 -2.07 11.29 -17.08
C ILE A 88 -1.78 10.81 -15.65
N GLN A 89 -2.32 11.47 -14.64
CA GLN A 89 -2.16 11.09 -13.24
C GLN A 89 -2.80 9.73 -12.94
N SER A 90 -4.01 9.49 -13.43
CA SER A 90 -4.70 8.21 -13.31
C SER A 90 -3.92 7.10 -14.02
N ILE A 91 -3.40 7.35 -15.23
CA ILE A 91 -2.55 6.39 -15.95
C ILE A 91 -1.29 6.05 -15.15
N LYS A 92 -0.57 7.06 -14.64
CA LYS A 92 0.62 6.85 -13.79
C LYS A 92 0.30 6.02 -12.55
N GLN A 93 -0.85 6.26 -11.92
CA GLN A 93 -1.27 5.49 -10.75
C GLN A 93 -1.56 4.03 -11.09
N ILE A 94 -2.24 3.76 -12.21
CA ILE A 94 -2.50 2.41 -12.71
C ILE A 94 -1.17 1.68 -12.98
N LEU A 95 -0.26 2.31 -13.73
CA LEU A 95 1.05 1.72 -14.04
C LEU A 95 1.86 1.41 -12.78
N LYS A 96 1.86 2.33 -11.80
CA LYS A 96 2.54 2.14 -10.52
C LYS A 96 1.95 0.97 -9.74
N ASN A 97 0.62 0.87 -9.68
CA ASN A 97 -0.07 -0.21 -8.98
C ASN A 97 0.22 -1.57 -9.64
N ASN A 98 0.07 -1.66 -10.97
CA ASN A 98 0.35 -2.89 -11.72
C ASN A 98 1.82 -3.31 -11.55
N SER A 99 2.76 -2.38 -11.67
CA SER A 99 4.19 -2.67 -11.48
C SER A 99 4.50 -3.19 -10.08
N ARG A 100 3.82 -2.65 -9.06
CA ARG A 100 3.97 -3.11 -7.67
C ARG A 100 3.42 -4.52 -7.48
N GLU A 101 2.23 -4.80 -8.00
CA GLU A 101 1.63 -6.15 -7.94
C GLU A 101 2.50 -7.17 -8.69
N ASP A 102 2.96 -6.86 -9.90
CA ASP A 102 3.85 -7.73 -10.67
C ASP A 102 5.17 -7.99 -9.93
N TRP A 103 5.73 -7.00 -9.26
CA TRP A 103 6.92 -7.18 -8.43
C TRP A 103 6.64 -8.06 -7.21
N LEU A 104 5.53 -7.84 -6.49
CA LEU A 104 5.13 -8.64 -5.33
C LEU A 104 4.89 -10.10 -5.71
N ASN A 105 4.23 -10.34 -6.83
CA ASN A 105 3.97 -11.68 -7.37
C ASN A 105 5.28 -12.38 -7.74
N ARG A 106 6.20 -11.68 -8.43
CA ARG A 106 7.54 -12.22 -8.72
C ARG A 106 8.34 -12.50 -7.45
N TRP A 107 8.23 -11.65 -6.43
CA TRP A 107 8.89 -11.86 -5.15
C TRP A 107 8.34 -13.10 -4.41
N ALA A 108 7.03 -13.30 -4.43
CA ALA A 108 6.37 -14.45 -3.82
C ALA A 108 6.62 -15.79 -4.54
N MET A 109 6.65 -15.78 -5.87
CA MET A 109 6.83 -16.97 -6.69
C MET A 109 8.29 -17.29 -7.03
N GLY A 110 9.21 -16.35 -6.78
CA GLY A 110 10.63 -16.52 -7.07
C GLY A 110 11.27 -17.66 -6.26
N THR A 111 12.30 -18.30 -6.83
CA THR A 111 13.06 -19.37 -6.17
C THR A 111 14.29 -18.85 -5.41
N THR A 112 14.72 -17.61 -5.69
CA THR A 112 15.89 -16.97 -5.06
C THR A 112 15.49 -16.08 -3.89
N GLY A 113 16.37 -15.92 -2.90
CA GLY A 113 16.14 -15.02 -1.77
C GLY A 113 15.08 -15.51 -0.79
N ARG A 114 14.80 -16.82 -0.74
CA ARG A 114 13.74 -17.41 0.09
C ARG A 114 13.91 -17.20 1.58
N ASP A 115 15.15 -17.21 2.07
CA ASP A 115 15.45 -16.88 3.47
C ASP A 115 15.06 -15.44 3.80
N MET A 116 15.36 -14.49 2.90
CA MET A 116 14.94 -13.10 3.02
C MET A 116 13.42 -12.96 2.88
N TYR A 117 12.77 -13.73 2.00
CA TYR A 117 11.31 -13.71 1.83
C TYR A 117 10.58 -14.15 3.10
N ALA A 118 11.09 -15.15 3.82
CA ALA A 118 10.53 -15.61 5.08
C ALA A 118 10.48 -14.49 6.15
N GLU A 119 11.48 -13.60 6.12
CA GLU A 119 11.60 -12.47 7.04
C GLU A 119 10.94 -11.18 6.54
N MET A 120 10.97 -10.95 5.21
CA MET A 120 10.46 -9.76 4.53
C MET A 120 9.75 -10.15 3.22
N ASN A 121 8.48 -10.55 3.33
CA ASN A 121 7.64 -10.91 2.19
C ASN A 121 7.10 -9.70 1.41
N ARG A 122 7.24 -8.49 1.96
CA ARG A 122 6.81 -7.21 1.34
C ARG A 122 7.81 -6.11 1.71
N PRO A 123 7.98 -5.08 0.87
CA PRO A 123 8.86 -3.96 1.20
C PRO A 123 8.36 -3.28 2.47
N ASN A 124 9.26 -3.08 3.43
CA ASN A 124 8.97 -2.33 4.65
C ASN A 124 9.42 -0.87 4.47
N PRO A 125 8.51 0.09 4.24
CA PRO A 125 8.88 1.50 4.08
C PRO A 125 9.42 2.13 5.37
N LYS A 126 9.20 1.49 6.52
CA LYS A 126 9.71 1.92 7.83
C LYS A 126 10.99 1.19 8.22
N ASP A 127 11.65 0.52 7.29
CA ASP A 127 12.91 -0.16 7.57
C ASP A 127 14.00 0.85 7.95
N ASN A 128 14.55 0.69 9.15
CA ASN A 128 15.55 1.59 9.72
C ASN A 128 16.88 1.54 8.95
N ILE A 129 17.08 0.55 8.06
CA ILE A 129 18.26 0.50 7.20
C ILE A 129 18.47 1.80 6.43
N ASN A 130 17.40 2.48 6.01
CA ASN A 130 17.48 3.74 5.25
C ASN A 130 18.01 4.92 6.07
N LEU A 131 18.02 4.80 7.40
CA LEU A 131 18.55 5.81 8.33
C LEU A 131 20.05 5.64 8.56
N LEU A 132 20.62 4.48 8.18
CA LEU A 132 22.02 4.16 8.39
C LEU A 132 22.92 4.78 7.31
N GLN A 133 24.21 4.88 7.59
CA GLN A 133 25.22 5.25 6.59
C GLN A 133 25.39 4.13 5.56
N ARG A 134 25.87 4.47 4.34
CA ARG A 134 26.00 3.52 3.22
C ARG A 134 26.78 2.24 3.57
N LYS A 135 27.83 2.35 4.39
CA LYS A 135 28.63 1.20 4.85
C LYS A 135 27.80 0.21 5.71
N ASP A 136 26.94 0.74 6.57
CA ASP A 136 26.16 -0.04 7.51
C ASP A 136 24.93 -0.62 6.79
N GLN A 137 24.34 0.14 5.87
CA GLN A 137 23.33 -0.37 4.92
C GLN A 137 23.84 -1.60 4.16
N SER A 138 25.05 -1.50 3.60
CA SER A 138 25.65 -2.62 2.86
C SER A 138 25.88 -3.83 3.76
N THR A 139 26.40 -3.60 4.98
CA THR A 139 26.61 -4.67 5.97
C THR A 139 25.31 -5.39 6.30
N ILE A 140 24.24 -4.66 6.63
CA ILE A 140 22.93 -5.24 6.94
C ILE A 140 22.36 -5.99 5.72
N PHE A 141 22.48 -5.43 4.51
CA PHE A 141 22.02 -6.11 3.29
C PHE A 141 22.76 -7.42 3.03
N GLN A 142 24.09 -7.44 3.20
CA GLN A 142 24.90 -8.66 3.07
C GLN A 142 24.53 -9.71 4.12
N LEU A 143 24.28 -9.29 5.37
CA LEU A 143 23.80 -10.18 6.43
C LEU A 143 22.41 -10.76 6.12
N ARG A 144 21.46 -9.93 5.69
CA ARG A 144 20.09 -10.34 5.34
C ARG A 144 20.05 -11.33 4.18
N THR A 145 20.91 -11.14 3.18
CA THR A 145 20.95 -11.99 1.99
C THR A 145 21.92 -13.17 2.11
N GLY A 146 22.72 -13.23 3.18
CA GLY A 146 23.79 -14.21 3.36
C GLY A 146 25.01 -14.03 2.44
N HIS A 147 25.07 -12.94 1.66
CA HIS A 147 26.22 -12.59 0.79
C HIS A 147 27.26 -11.78 1.56
N VAL A 148 27.69 -12.28 2.71
CA VAL A 148 28.66 -11.66 3.60
C VAL A 148 29.94 -12.48 3.63
N GLY A 149 31.08 -11.88 3.94
CA GLY A 149 32.40 -12.54 4.05
C GLY A 149 32.56 -13.52 5.23
N LEU A 150 31.58 -14.40 5.43
CA LEU A 150 31.64 -15.55 6.33
C LEU A 150 32.08 -16.79 5.55
N ASN A 151 32.75 -17.71 6.22
CA ASN A 151 33.37 -18.88 5.59
C ASN A 151 32.36 -19.76 4.83
N TYR A 152 31.10 -19.84 5.28
CA TYR A 152 30.06 -20.54 4.52
C TYR A 152 29.78 -19.92 3.15
N HIS A 153 29.69 -18.58 3.07
CA HIS A 153 29.50 -17.90 1.79
C HIS A 153 30.74 -17.98 0.90
N LEU A 154 31.93 -17.84 1.48
CA LEU A 154 33.19 -17.97 0.75
C LEU A 154 33.36 -19.38 0.16
N HIS A 155 33.00 -20.43 0.91
CA HIS A 155 32.97 -21.82 0.42
C HIS A 155 32.01 -22.00 -0.77
N ARG A 156 30.84 -21.34 -0.77
CA ARG A 156 29.90 -21.37 -1.90
C ARG A 156 30.49 -20.77 -3.18
N ILE A 157 31.39 -19.79 -3.06
CA ILE A 157 32.07 -19.16 -4.19
C ILE A 157 33.28 -20.00 -4.62
N ASN A 158 34.07 -20.48 -3.66
CA ASN A 158 35.23 -21.32 -3.88
C ASN A 158 35.19 -22.54 -2.94
N PRO A 159 34.85 -23.74 -3.44
CA PRO A 159 34.76 -24.97 -2.64
C PRO A 159 36.06 -25.39 -1.95
N THR A 160 37.22 -24.87 -2.35
CA THR A 160 38.48 -25.16 -1.65
C THR A 160 38.59 -24.44 -0.30
N HIS A 161 37.77 -23.42 -0.07
CA HIS A 161 37.73 -22.67 1.19
C HIS A 161 36.84 -23.38 2.19
N LEU A 162 37.37 -23.83 3.33
CA LEU A 162 36.56 -24.54 4.33
C LEU A 162 35.45 -23.67 4.94
N PRO A 163 34.23 -24.21 5.17
CA PRO A 163 33.11 -23.43 5.70
C PRO A 163 33.14 -23.25 7.22
N HIS A 164 34.12 -23.79 7.94
CA HIS A 164 34.16 -23.83 9.40
C HIS A 164 34.17 -22.45 10.06
N CYS A 165 33.58 -22.34 11.25
CA CYS A 165 33.58 -21.10 12.04
C CYS A 165 34.99 -20.70 12.48
N ARG A 166 35.32 -19.41 12.40
CA ARG A 166 36.62 -18.86 12.84
C ARG A 166 36.72 -18.69 14.36
N LYS A 167 35.60 -18.80 15.06
CA LYS A 167 35.47 -18.48 16.50
C LYS A 167 35.09 -19.67 17.37
N CYS A 168 34.70 -20.80 16.77
CA CYS A 168 34.40 -22.04 17.47
C CYS A 168 34.52 -23.25 16.53
N SER A 169 34.33 -24.46 17.04
CA SER A 169 34.47 -25.71 16.27
C SER A 169 33.27 -26.07 15.39
N HIS A 170 32.35 -25.13 15.14
CA HIS A 170 31.17 -25.39 14.32
C HIS A 170 31.52 -25.50 12.83
N SER A 171 30.84 -26.42 12.13
CA SER A 171 31.18 -26.80 10.75
C SER A 171 30.77 -25.77 9.70
N CYS A 172 29.85 -24.85 9.99
CA CYS A 172 29.36 -23.87 9.02
C CYS A 172 29.25 -22.47 9.61
N GLU A 173 30.11 -21.55 9.20
CA GLU A 173 30.05 -20.14 9.59
C GLU A 173 28.94 -19.41 8.81
N THR A 174 27.70 -19.62 9.23
CA THR A 174 26.52 -18.94 8.65
C THR A 174 26.19 -17.66 9.41
N VAL A 175 25.35 -16.80 8.83
CA VAL A 175 24.81 -15.60 9.51
C VAL A 175 24.05 -16.00 10.77
N GLN A 176 23.19 -17.02 10.68
CA GLN A 176 22.46 -17.56 11.82
C GLN A 176 23.41 -18.02 12.92
N HIS A 177 24.44 -18.79 12.57
CA HIS A 177 25.42 -19.27 13.53
C HIS A 177 26.11 -18.11 14.26
N ILE A 178 26.66 -17.14 13.52
CA ILE A 178 27.38 -16.00 14.08
C ILE A 178 26.47 -15.15 14.98
N LEU A 179 25.25 -14.83 14.52
CA LEU A 179 24.33 -13.97 15.25
C LEU A 179 23.73 -14.66 16.47
N LEU A 180 23.40 -15.95 16.40
CA LEU A 180 22.49 -16.59 17.37
C LEU A 180 23.12 -17.75 18.17
N GLU A 181 24.12 -18.44 17.63
CA GLU A 181 24.54 -19.76 18.17
C GLU A 181 26.01 -19.79 18.63
N CYS A 182 26.90 -19.08 17.92
CA CYS A 182 28.36 -19.15 18.09
C CYS A 182 28.78 -18.88 19.55
N PRO A 183 29.37 -19.87 20.25
CA PRO A 183 29.82 -19.70 21.63
C PRO A 183 30.91 -18.64 21.77
N GLY A 184 31.83 -18.57 20.80
CA GLY A 184 32.90 -17.57 20.77
C GLY A 184 32.43 -16.13 20.63
N LEU A 185 31.13 -15.91 20.36
CA LEU A 185 30.51 -14.58 20.26
C LEU A 185 29.42 -14.36 21.31
N HIS A 186 29.28 -15.26 22.28
CA HIS A 186 28.21 -15.20 23.29
C HIS A 186 28.18 -13.87 24.05
N LYS A 187 29.34 -13.39 24.52
CA LYS A 187 29.45 -12.11 25.25
C LYS A 187 29.03 -10.92 24.38
N ALA A 188 29.55 -10.84 23.15
CA ALA A 188 29.20 -9.76 22.22
C ALA A 188 27.70 -9.78 21.86
N ARG A 189 27.10 -10.98 21.73
CA ARG A 189 25.66 -11.15 21.51
C ARG A 189 24.85 -10.55 22.65
N GLN A 190 25.24 -10.81 23.90
CA GLN A 190 24.56 -10.25 25.08
C GLN A 190 24.70 -8.74 25.20
N GLU A 191 25.82 -8.17 24.75
CA GLU A 191 26.08 -6.72 24.83
C GLU A 191 25.43 -5.93 23.68
N LEU A 192 25.35 -6.49 22.47
CA LEU A 192 25.01 -5.76 21.26
C LEU A 192 23.63 -6.10 20.68
N LEU A 193 23.07 -7.28 20.97
CA LEU A 193 21.80 -7.72 20.40
C LEU A 193 20.63 -7.58 21.37
N PRO A 194 19.38 -7.48 20.87
CA PRO A 194 18.20 -7.47 21.73
C PRO A 194 18.08 -8.77 22.56
N PRO A 195 17.34 -8.72 23.69
CA PRO A 195 17.01 -9.92 24.46
C PRO A 195 16.26 -10.93 23.58
N HIS A 196 16.58 -12.22 23.75
CA HIS A 196 16.06 -13.31 22.91
C HIS A 196 16.27 -13.03 21.40
N PRO A 197 17.52 -12.94 20.94
CA PRO A 197 17.80 -12.56 19.56
C PRO A 197 17.28 -13.61 18.58
N SER A 198 16.69 -13.13 17.49
CA SER A 198 16.29 -13.88 16.31
C SER A 198 16.79 -13.15 15.07
N VAL A 199 16.84 -13.85 13.93
CA VAL A 199 17.21 -13.22 12.66
C VAL A 199 16.30 -12.01 12.38
N HIS A 200 14.98 -12.18 12.60
CA HIS A 200 14.00 -11.11 12.47
C HIS A 200 14.32 -9.88 13.34
N ASN A 201 14.44 -10.07 14.66
CA ASN A 201 14.55 -8.93 15.56
C ASN A 201 15.93 -8.24 15.49
N THR A 202 16.94 -8.97 15.01
CA THR A 202 18.31 -8.49 14.89
C THR A 202 18.56 -7.76 13.58
N LEU A 203 17.99 -8.25 12.47
CA LEU A 203 18.29 -7.71 11.14
C LEU A 203 17.12 -6.98 10.48
N TYR A 204 15.88 -7.28 10.82
CA TYR A 204 14.68 -6.80 10.09
C TYR A 204 13.80 -5.86 10.91
N HIS A 205 14.05 -5.74 12.22
CA HIS A 205 13.23 -4.92 13.10
C HIS A 205 13.51 -3.43 12.94
N SER A 206 12.43 -2.65 12.92
CA SER A 206 12.49 -1.20 13.04
C SER A 206 12.21 -0.83 14.50
N TYR A 207 13.22 -0.33 15.21
CA TYR A 207 12.97 0.38 16.47
C TYR A 207 12.12 1.61 16.15
N LYS A 208 10.96 1.72 16.82
CA LYS A 208 10.12 2.91 16.82
C LYS A 208 10.73 3.98 17.71
#